data_AF-A0A3D4LM58-F1
#
_entry.id   AF-A0A3D4LM58-F1
#
_cell.length_a   1.000
_cell.length_b   1.000
_cell.length_c   1.000
_cell.angle_alpha   90.00
_cell.angle_beta   90.00
_cell.angle_gamma   90.00
#
_symmetry.space_group_name_H-M   'P 1'
#
loop_
_entity.id
_entity.type
_entity.pdbx_description
1 polymer ?
#
loop_
_entity_poly.entity_id
_entity_poly.type
_entity_poly.pdbx_seq_one_letter_code
_entity_poly.pdbx_strand_id
1 'polypeptide(L)'
;VLNPNKAKIRNVNIMVEGTNVSLGVVDIIMTTDMYLGGDKLTVDYYATLNSYIDSFIIGSNKLEDQSYLNKIKEEAIKSILAVSESTLYKLQHVYKTDLLKIKEGLFKYHKQDYEKISDKYDEVFEAADINIHLDMVIKSTGLVK
;
A
#
# COMPACT_ATOMS: atom_id res chain seq x y z
N VAL A 1 -15.79 -10.83 -7.96
CA VAL A 1 -16.34 -11.18 -6.63
C VAL A 1 -15.28 -10.87 -5.59
N LEU A 2 -15.59 -10.08 -4.57
CA LEU A 2 -14.66 -9.68 -3.50
C LEU A 2 -14.42 -10.87 -2.55
N ASN A 3 -13.16 -11.24 -2.32
CA ASN A 3 -12.82 -12.40 -1.49
C ASN A 3 -12.59 -11.96 -0.03
N PRO A 4 -13.40 -12.42 0.94
CA PRO A 4 -13.32 -11.97 2.33
C PRO A 4 -12.05 -12.43 3.07
N ASN A 5 -11.27 -13.38 2.53
CA ASN A 5 -9.97 -13.82 3.07
C ASN A 5 -8.80 -12.92 2.65
N LYS A 6 -9.04 -11.94 1.80
CA LYS A 6 -8.02 -10.97 1.42
C LYS A 6 -7.87 -9.89 2.47
N ALA A 7 -6.70 -9.27 2.52
CA ALA A 7 -6.38 -8.20 3.46
C ALA A 7 -7.41 -7.05 3.34
N LYS A 8 -7.82 -6.52 4.49
CA LYS A 8 -8.80 -5.44 4.60
C LYS A 8 -8.26 -4.36 5.51
N ILE A 9 -8.54 -3.11 5.16
CA ILE A 9 -8.25 -1.95 6.00
C ILE A 9 -9.59 -1.28 6.26
N ARG A 10 -9.97 -1.15 7.53
CA ARG A 10 -11.21 -0.48 7.91
C ARG A 10 -10.88 0.92 8.43
N ASN A 11 -11.85 1.82 8.32
CA ASN A 11 -11.80 3.15 8.95
C ASN A 11 -10.59 3.98 8.51
N VAL A 12 -10.27 3.98 7.21
CA VAL A 12 -9.35 4.96 6.65
C VAL A 12 -10.08 6.30 6.66
N ASN A 13 -9.77 7.14 7.65
CA ASN A 13 -10.39 8.45 7.81
C ASN A 13 -9.48 9.52 7.22
N ILE A 14 -10.02 10.30 6.30
CA ILE A 14 -9.33 11.40 5.63
C ILE A 14 -10.16 12.68 5.70
N MET A 15 -9.50 13.82 5.53
CA MET A 15 -10.14 15.11 5.40
C MET A 15 -9.96 15.61 3.97
N VAL A 16 -11.07 15.87 3.28
CA VAL A 16 -11.09 16.37 1.90
C VAL A 16 -11.93 17.64 1.86
N GLU A 17 -11.31 18.77 1.53
CA GLU A 17 -11.99 20.08 1.46
C GLU A 17 -12.81 20.42 2.72
N GLY A 18 -12.28 20.10 3.90
CA GLY A 18 -12.96 20.33 5.19
C GLY A 18 -14.07 19.33 5.52
N THR A 19 -14.26 18.29 4.70
CA THR A 19 -15.21 17.19 4.96
C THR A 19 -14.45 15.93 5.39
N ASN A 20 -14.87 15.32 6.50
CA ASN A 20 -14.34 14.02 6.89
C ASN A 20 -14.99 12.91 6.04
N VAL A 21 -14.14 12.08 5.44
CA VAL A 21 -14.55 10.92 4.65
C VAL A 21 -13.88 9.68 5.24
N SER A 22 -14.67 8.67 5.52
CA SER A 22 -14.27 7.35 5.99
C SER A 22 -14.37 6.37 4.84
N LEU A 23 -13.33 5.57 4.65
CA LEU A 23 -13.26 4.53 3.64
C LEU A 23 -12.90 3.18 4.24
N GLY A 24 -13.41 2.13 3.60
CA GLY A 24 -13.01 0.75 3.83
C GLY A 24 -12.34 0.17 2.59
N VAL A 25 -11.11 -0.34 2.74
CA VAL A 25 -10.45 -1.17 1.73
C VAL A 25 -10.86 -2.62 1.97
N VAL A 26 -11.50 -3.23 0.97
CA VAL A 26 -12.11 -4.56 1.10
C VAL A 26 -11.35 -5.65 0.36
N ASP A 27 -10.52 -5.28 -0.60
CA ASP A 27 -9.67 -6.18 -1.37
C ASP A 27 -8.41 -5.44 -1.80
N ILE A 28 -7.26 -5.95 -1.39
CA ILE A 28 -5.94 -5.50 -1.81
C ILE A 28 -5.39 -6.53 -2.79
N ILE A 29 -5.11 -6.09 -4.02
CA ILE A 29 -4.39 -6.87 -5.01
C ILE A 29 -2.96 -6.34 -5.01
N MET A 30 -1.98 -7.21 -4.80
CA MET A 30 -0.58 -6.80 -4.72
C MET A 30 0.29 -7.70 -5.60
N THR A 31 1.20 -7.08 -6.34
CA THR A 31 2.33 -7.73 -7.01
C THR A 31 3.63 -7.16 -6.46
N THR A 32 4.69 -7.95 -6.53
CA THR A 32 6.01 -7.58 -6.05
C THR A 32 7.02 -7.87 -7.13
N ASP A 33 7.80 -6.87 -7.49
CA ASP A 33 8.93 -7.00 -8.38
C ASP A 33 10.22 -6.77 -7.59
N MET A 34 11.22 -7.61 -7.83
CA MET A 34 12.51 -7.55 -7.14
C MET A 34 13.64 -7.56 -8.17
N TYR A 35 14.59 -6.66 -7.98
CA TYR A 35 15.78 -6.55 -8.82
C TYR A 35 17.04 -6.40 -7.96
N LEU A 36 18.09 -7.11 -8.33
CA LEU A 36 19.42 -7.00 -7.70
C LEU A 36 20.45 -6.50 -8.71
N GLY A 37 20.91 -5.27 -8.52
CA GLY A 37 22.00 -4.64 -9.28
C GLY A 37 23.30 -4.65 -8.46
N GLY A 38 24.10 -5.72 -8.58
CA GLY A 38 25.25 -5.92 -7.70
C GLY A 38 24.78 -6.23 -6.28
N ASP A 39 25.06 -5.34 -5.32
CA ASP A 39 24.56 -5.43 -3.95
C ASP A 39 23.34 -4.54 -3.69
N LYS A 40 22.92 -3.77 -4.71
CA LYS A 40 21.79 -2.86 -4.59
C LYS A 40 20.49 -3.62 -4.87
N LEU A 41 19.72 -3.87 -3.81
CA LEU A 41 18.39 -4.47 -3.89
C LEU A 41 17.34 -3.37 -4.08
N THR A 42 16.49 -3.54 -5.11
CA THR A 42 15.28 -2.74 -5.30
C THR A 42 14.06 -3.65 -5.25
N VAL A 43 13.05 -3.25 -4.47
CA VAL A 43 11.80 -3.98 -4.32
C VAL A 43 10.64 -3.03 -4.54
N ASP A 44 9.83 -3.30 -5.55
CA ASP A 44 8.65 -2.51 -5.88
C ASP A 44 7.39 -3.30 -5.54
N TYR A 45 6.60 -2.77 -4.60
CA TYR A 45 5.27 -3.29 -4.28
C TYR A 45 4.22 -2.47 -5.03
N TYR A 46 3.50 -3.11 -5.94
CA TYR A 46 2.38 -2.50 -6.63
C TYR A 46 1.08 -3.01 -6.01
N ALA A 47 0.32 -2.13 -5.37
CA ALA A 47 -0.92 -2.50 -4.72
C ALA A 47 -2.11 -1.68 -5.23
N THR A 48 -3.18 -2.38 -5.63
CA THR A 48 -4.47 -1.80 -5.95
C THR A 48 -5.44 -2.00 -4.79
N LEU A 49 -5.92 -0.90 -4.22
CA LEU A 49 -6.84 -0.85 -3.10
C LEU A 49 -8.28 -0.72 -3.61
N ASN A 50 -9.03 -1.82 -3.63
CA ASN A 50 -10.45 -1.78 -3.94
C ASN A 50 -11.23 -1.36 -2.70
N SER A 51 -11.89 -0.22 -2.79
CA SER A 51 -12.39 0.51 -1.63
C SER A 51 -13.85 0.91 -1.77
N TYR A 52 -14.50 1.09 -0.63
CA TYR A 52 -15.85 1.63 -0.49
C TYR A 52 -15.77 2.89 0.36
N ILE A 53 -16.59 3.89 0.03
CA ILE A 53 -16.80 5.01 0.95
C ILE A 53 -17.84 4.57 1.97
N ASP A 54 -17.44 4.56 3.23
CA ASP A 54 -18.27 4.17 4.37
C ASP A 54 -18.99 5.40 4.99
N SER A 55 -18.73 6.60 4.48
CA SER A 55 -19.37 7.86 4.91
C SER A 55 -20.64 8.21 4.13
N PHE A 56 -21.54 8.90 4.83
CA PHE A 56 -22.71 9.54 4.26
C PHE A 56 -22.55 11.06 4.40
N ILE A 57 -22.62 11.81 3.28
CA ILE A 57 -22.57 13.28 3.31
C ILE A 57 -24.00 13.82 3.15
N ILE A 58 -24.62 14.24 4.25
CA ILE A 58 -25.99 14.76 4.25
C ILE A 58 -26.05 16.08 3.47
N GLY A 59 -26.99 16.20 2.53
CA GLY A 59 -27.28 17.45 1.84
C GLY A 59 -26.25 17.85 0.77
N SER A 60 -25.42 16.91 0.31
CA SER A 60 -24.41 17.15 -0.71
C SER A 60 -24.30 15.96 -1.65
N ASN A 61 -24.38 16.22 -2.95
CA ASN A 61 -24.17 15.23 -4.00
C ASN A 61 -22.70 15.14 -4.47
N LYS A 62 -21.74 15.71 -3.71
CA LYS A 62 -20.31 15.68 -4.07
C LYS A 62 -19.75 14.28 -4.34
N LEU A 63 -20.33 13.21 -3.79
CA LEU A 63 -19.91 11.84 -4.07
C LEU A 63 -20.28 11.35 -5.49
N GLU A 64 -21.15 12.08 -6.19
CA GLU A 64 -21.43 11.86 -7.62
C GLU A 64 -20.41 12.55 -8.53
N ASP A 65 -19.64 13.52 -7.99
CA ASP A 65 -18.60 14.25 -8.73
C ASP A 65 -17.30 13.45 -8.80
N GLN A 66 -16.89 13.08 -10.01
CA GLN A 66 -15.64 12.35 -10.25
C GLN A 66 -14.39 13.11 -9.79
N SER A 67 -14.40 14.45 -9.88
CA SER A 67 -13.26 15.25 -9.41
C SER A 67 -13.10 15.15 -7.89
N TYR A 68 -14.21 15.12 -7.16
CA TYR A 68 -14.21 14.94 -5.70
C TYR A 68 -13.81 13.51 -5.32
N LEU A 69 -14.30 12.51 -6.05
CA LEU A 69 -13.86 11.12 -5.86
C LEU A 69 -12.36 10.94 -6.11
N ASN A 70 -11.78 11.65 -7.08
CA ASN A 70 -10.34 11.59 -7.31
C ASN A 70 -9.54 12.24 -6.17
N LYS A 71 -10.00 13.38 -5.63
CA LYS A 71 -9.40 13.98 -4.43
C LYS A 71 -9.44 13.04 -3.22
N ILE A 72 -10.54 12.31 -3.04
CA ILE A 72 -10.66 11.27 -2.01
C ILE A 72 -9.58 10.20 -2.19
N LYS A 73 -9.39 9.69 -3.42
CA LYS A 73 -8.35 8.69 -3.70
C LYS A 73 -6.96 9.24 -3.39
N GLU A 74 -6.66 10.44 -3.85
CA GLU A 74 -5.35 11.09 -3.65
C GLU A 74 -5.02 11.24 -2.17
N GLU A 75 -5.95 11.78 -1.37
CA GLU A 75 -5.74 11.96 0.07
C GLU A 75 -5.68 10.63 0.83
N ALA A 76 -6.47 9.63 0.43
CA ALA A 76 -6.38 8.29 1.01
C ALA A 76 -5.04 7.61 0.71
N ILE A 77 -4.59 7.66 -0.55
CA ILE A 77 -3.30 7.10 -0.98
C ILE A 77 -2.17 7.79 -0.20
N LYS A 78 -2.17 9.12 -0.14
CA LYS A 78 -1.17 9.90 0.60
C LYS A 78 -1.13 9.52 2.07
N SER A 79 -2.28 9.39 2.72
CA SER A 79 -2.36 8.99 4.13
C SER A 79 -1.81 7.58 4.37
N ILE A 80 -2.12 6.62 3.48
CA ILE A 80 -1.64 5.23 3.62
C ILE A 80 -0.14 5.14 3.33
N LEU A 81 0.35 5.86 2.31
CA LEU A 81 1.77 5.93 1.98
C LEU A 81 2.60 6.48 3.14
N ALA A 82 2.18 7.58 3.75
CA ALA A 82 2.91 8.17 4.88
C ALA A 82 3.10 7.19 6.05
N VAL A 83 2.07 6.40 6.38
CA VAL A 83 2.16 5.37 7.43
C VAL A 83 3.06 4.21 6.97
N SER A 84 2.94 3.81 5.71
CA SER A 84 3.71 2.71 5.13
C SER A 84 5.20 3.03 5.07
N GLU A 85 5.57 4.22 4.59
CA GLU A 85 6.95 4.72 4.54
C GLU A 85 7.57 4.82 5.95
N SER A 86 6.83 5.35 6.93
CA SER A 86 7.29 5.39 8.31
C SER A 86 7.51 4.01 8.91
N THR A 87 6.63 3.05 8.57
CA THR A 87 6.75 1.66 9.03
C THR A 87 7.95 0.98 8.39
N LEU A 88 8.11 1.15 7.08
CA LEU A 88 9.23 0.62 6.30
C LEU A 88 10.56 1.13 6.83
N TYR A 89 10.68 2.44 7.08
CA TYR A 89 11.86 3.04 7.68
C TYR A 89 12.23 2.37 9.02
N LYS A 90 11.24 2.10 9.88
CA LYS A 90 11.48 1.40 11.16
C LYS A 90 11.92 -0.04 10.94
N LEU A 91 11.34 -0.76 9.98
CA LEU A 91 11.75 -2.13 9.66
C LEU A 91 13.20 -2.18 9.16
N GLN A 92 13.60 -1.27 8.28
CA GLN A 92 14.95 -1.23 7.71
C GLN A 92 16.00 -0.76 8.73
N HIS A 93 15.76 0.36 9.42
CA HIS A 93 16.83 1.06 10.15
C HIS A 93 16.76 0.95 11.66
N VAL A 94 15.58 0.70 12.24
CA VAL A 94 15.40 0.62 13.70
C VAL A 94 15.41 -0.82 14.17
N TYR A 95 14.58 -1.65 13.56
CA TYR A 95 14.41 -3.05 13.94
C TYR A 95 15.29 -4.00 13.13
N LYS A 96 15.78 -3.54 11.97
CA LYS A 96 16.63 -4.32 11.05
C LYS A 96 16.07 -5.72 10.78
N THR A 97 14.77 -5.78 10.51
CA THR A 97 14.03 -7.04 10.37
C THR A 97 13.16 -7.04 9.14
N ASP A 98 13.29 -8.08 8.33
CA ASP A 98 12.45 -8.31 7.16
C ASP A 98 11.12 -8.97 7.56
N LEU A 99 10.11 -8.16 7.89
CA LEU A 99 8.73 -8.63 8.06
C LEU A 99 7.93 -8.66 6.75
N LEU A 100 8.52 -8.16 5.65
CA LEU A 100 7.90 -8.13 4.33
C LEU A 100 8.16 -9.42 3.54
N LYS A 101 8.98 -10.33 4.08
CA LYS A 101 9.36 -11.62 3.51
C LYS A 101 10.10 -11.48 2.17
N ILE A 102 10.86 -10.40 2.01
CA ILE A 102 11.70 -10.16 0.83
C ILE A 102 12.75 -11.27 0.70
N LYS A 103 13.36 -11.70 1.80
CA LYS A 103 14.33 -12.80 1.84
C LYS A 103 13.74 -14.09 1.27
N GLU A 104 12.53 -14.43 1.72
CA GLU A 104 11.79 -15.62 1.27
C GLU A 104 11.45 -15.51 -0.22
N GLY A 105 11.02 -14.32 -0.66
CA GLY A 105 10.75 -14.02 -2.07
C GLY A 105 11.97 -14.19 -2.96
N LEU A 106 13.11 -13.61 -2.58
CA LEU A 106 14.38 -13.77 -3.30
C LEU A 106 14.81 -15.23 -3.36
N PHE A 107 14.77 -15.96 -2.24
CA PHE A 107 15.12 -17.38 -2.22
C PHE A 107 14.25 -18.22 -3.15
N LYS A 108 12.94 -17.96 -3.18
CA LYS A 108 11.96 -18.76 -3.93
C LYS A 108 11.95 -18.44 -5.43
N TYR A 109 12.10 -17.17 -5.80
CA TYR A 109 11.87 -16.70 -7.17
C TYR A 109 13.13 -16.15 -7.86
N HIS A 110 14.14 -15.72 -7.10
CA HIS A 110 15.39 -15.12 -7.58
C HIS A 110 16.61 -15.77 -6.93
N LYS A 111 16.63 -17.10 -6.86
CA LYS A 111 17.60 -17.87 -6.06
C LYS A 111 19.06 -17.49 -6.33
N GLN A 112 19.43 -17.28 -7.59
CA GLN A 112 20.80 -16.89 -7.97
C GLN A 112 21.19 -15.50 -7.44
N ASP A 113 20.23 -14.57 -7.34
CA ASP A 113 20.49 -13.25 -6.78
C ASP A 113 20.57 -13.33 -5.26
N TYR A 114 19.71 -14.12 -4.62
CA TYR A 114 19.80 -14.37 -3.19
C TYR A 114 21.16 -14.96 -2.79
N GLU A 115 21.68 -15.94 -3.53
CA GLU A 115 22.99 -16.56 -3.26
C GLU A 115 24.17 -15.56 -3.30
N LYS A 116 24.07 -14.47 -4.06
CA LYS A 116 25.12 -13.42 -4.12
C LYS A 116 25.17 -12.58 -2.85
N ILE A 117 24.05 -12.47 -2.14
CA ILE A 117 23.91 -11.58 -0.97
C ILE A 117 23.58 -12.34 0.32
N SER A 118 23.47 -13.66 0.31
CA SER A 118 22.95 -14.46 1.44
C SER A 118 23.68 -14.20 2.75
N ASP A 119 25.00 -14.01 2.66
CA ASP A 119 25.90 -13.88 3.81
C ASP A 119 25.86 -12.46 4.40
N LYS A 120 25.34 -11.50 3.65
CA LYS A 120 25.21 -10.07 4.01
C LYS A 120 23.79 -9.54 3.82
N TYR A 121 22.81 -10.43 3.85
CA TYR A 121 21.43 -10.09 3.50
C TYR A 121 20.88 -8.95 4.36
N ASP A 122 21.19 -8.94 5.66
CA ASP A 122 20.69 -7.93 6.59
C ASP A 122 21.21 -6.53 6.22
N GLU A 123 22.48 -6.41 5.81
CA GLU A 123 23.08 -5.16 5.32
C GLU A 123 22.42 -4.70 4.01
N VAL A 124 22.17 -5.64 3.10
CA VAL A 124 21.50 -5.36 1.82
C VAL A 124 20.04 -4.93 2.03
N PHE A 125 19.32 -5.56 2.96
CA PHE A 125 17.95 -5.18 3.32
C PHE A 125 17.89 -3.79 3.95
N GLU A 126 18.81 -3.47 4.87
CA GLU A 126 18.92 -2.14 5.47
C GLU A 126 19.17 -1.05 4.43
N ALA A 127 19.92 -1.35 3.37
CA ALA A 127 20.23 -0.42 2.28
C ALA A 127 19.29 -0.53 1.05
N ALA A 128 18.27 -1.38 1.10
CA ALA A 128 17.41 -1.65 -0.05
C ALA A 128 16.52 -0.45 -0.40
N ASP A 129 16.34 -0.20 -1.70
CA ASP A 129 15.33 0.73 -2.21
C ASP A 129 13.99 0.00 -2.26
N ILE A 130 13.14 0.21 -1.24
CA ILE A 130 11.82 -0.42 -1.16
C ILE A 130 10.74 0.63 -1.46
N ASN A 131 10.05 0.47 -2.59
CA ASN A 131 9.03 1.40 -3.06
C ASN A 131 7.64 0.78 -2.95
N ILE A 132 6.65 1.62 -2.60
CA ILE A 132 5.24 1.23 -2.53
C ILE A 132 4.47 2.10 -3.51
N HIS A 133 3.92 1.47 -4.54
CA HIS A 133 3.08 2.09 -5.56
C HIS A 133 1.63 1.74 -5.25
N LEU A 134 0.83 2.74 -4.87
CA LEU A 134 -0.58 2.54 -4.54
C LEU A 134 -1.48 3.11 -5.63
N ASP A 135 -2.46 2.30 -6.03
CA ASP A 135 -3.64 2.75 -6.77
C ASP A 135 -4.89 2.49 -5.93
N MET A 136 -5.94 3.28 -6.13
CA MET A 136 -7.20 3.14 -5.42
C MET A 136 -8.39 3.16 -6.38
N VAL A 137 -9.19 2.10 -6.30
CA VAL A 137 -10.44 1.98 -7.04
C VAL A 137 -11.61 2.06 -6.07
N ILE A 138 -12.39 3.13 -6.14
CA ILE A 138 -13.65 3.27 -5.41
C ILE A 138 -14.72 2.46 -6.14
N LYS A 139 -15.22 1.40 -5.52
CA LYS A 139 -16.22 0.49 -6.09
C LYS A 139 -17.66 0.93 -5.82
N SER A 140 -17.88 1.67 -4.76
CA SER A 140 -19.17 2.27 -4.41
C SER A 140 -18.98 3.42 -3.44
N THR A 141 -19.88 4.39 -3.52
CA THR A 141 -19.84 5.67 -2.80
C THR A 141 -20.82 5.73 -1.62
N GLY A 142 -21.36 4.59 -1.16
CA GLY A 142 -22.41 4.56 -0.14
C GLY A 142 -23.77 5.03 -0.67
N LEU A 143 -24.76 5.21 0.21
CA LEU A 143 -26.04 5.82 -0.16
C LEU A 143 -25.85 7.33 -0.31
N VAL A 144 -26.35 7.92 -1.40
CA VAL A 144 -26.58 9.37 -1.52
C VAL A 144 -28.08 9.58 -1.30
N LYS A 145 -28.49 10.46 -0.41
CA LYS A 145 -29.90 10.76 -0.14
C LYS A 145 -30.10 12.25 0.06
#